data_AF-A0A969N816-F1
#
_entry.id   AF-A0A969N816-F1
#
_cell.length_a   1.000
_cell.length_b   1.000
_cell.length_c   1.000
_cell.angle_alpha   90.00
_cell.angle_beta   90.00
_cell.angle_gamma   90.00
#
_symmetry.space_group_name_H-M   'P 1'
#
loop_
_entity.id
_entity.type
_entity.pdbx_description
1 polymer ?
#
loop_
_entity_poly.entity_id
_entity_poly.type
_entity_poly.pdbx_seq_one_letter_code
_entity_poly.pdbx_strand_id
1 'polypeptide(L)'
;MQLLYHKILKAKLVELEEEKRRQKIAEIRGGMVTQGFGGRIRTYTFDPYKMIKDHRTNAETYNIDGFMNGDPDQLLAFIQAYLQQQNVKESGQTVGGAA
;
A
#
# COMPACT_ATOMS: atom_id res chain seq x y z
N MET A 1 -18.43 35.40 -27.57
CA MET A 1 -19.24 34.17 -27.31
C MET A 1 -18.48 32.89 -27.65
N GLN A 2 -18.05 32.66 -28.90
CA GLN A 2 -17.31 31.44 -29.34
C GLN A 2 -16.05 31.10 -28.52
N LEU A 3 -15.25 32.12 -28.19
CA LEU A 3 -13.97 31.95 -27.48
C LEU A 3 -14.15 31.54 -26.01
N LEU A 4 -15.27 31.93 -25.40
CA LEU A 4 -15.63 31.53 -24.04
C LEU A 4 -16.09 30.07 -24.01
N TYR A 5 -16.85 29.64 -25.02
CA TYR A 5 -17.33 28.27 -25.15
C TYR A 5 -16.17 27.26 -25.26
N HIS A 6 -15.16 27.55 -26.09
CA HIS A 6 -13.97 26.69 -26.21
C HIS A 6 -13.16 26.58 -24.93
N LYS A 7 -13.04 27.67 -24.17
CA LYS A 7 -12.36 27.68 -22.86
C LYS A 7 -13.11 26.85 -21.83
N ILE A 8 -14.44 26.98 -21.77
CA ILE A 8 -15.30 26.18 -20.88
C ILE A 8 -15.25 24.70 -21.25
N LEU A 9 -15.30 24.38 -22.55
CA LEU A 9 -15.24 23.01 -23.04
C LEU A 9 -13.91 22.34 -22.68
N LYS A 10 -12.78 23.05 -22.88
CA LYS A 10 -11.46 22.57 -22.47
C LYS A 10 -11.36 22.37 -20.96
N ALA A 11 -11.88 23.30 -20.16
CA ALA A 11 -11.87 23.19 -18.70
C ALA A 11 -12.61 21.93 -18.21
N LYS A 12 -13.81 21.67 -18.75
CA LYS A 12 -14.58 20.45 -18.43
C LYS A 12 -13.87 19.17 -18.86
N LEU A 13 -13.16 19.20 -19.99
CA LEU A 13 -12.42 18.04 -20.48
C LEU A 13 -11.24 17.69 -19.56
N VAL A 14 -10.51 18.72 -19.09
CA VAL A 14 -9.42 18.56 -18.11
C VAL A 14 -9.96 18.06 -16.78
N GLU A 15 -11.09 18.57 -16.32
CA GLU A 15 -11.74 18.11 -15.09
C GLU A 15 -12.12 16.63 -15.16
N LEU A 16 -12.66 16.18 -16.30
CA LEU A 16 -12.99 14.77 -16.54
C LEU A 16 -11.74 13.88 -16.60
N GLU A 17 -10.64 14.36 -17.16
CA GLU A 17 -9.38 13.62 -17.19
C GLU A 17 -8.77 13.51 -15.79
N GLU A 18 -8.80 14.58 -15.00
CA GLU A 18 -8.39 14.58 -13.61
C GLU A 18 -9.25 13.62 -12.77
N GLU A 19 -10.57 13.60 -12.97
CA GLU A 19 -11.50 12.65 -12.35
C GLU A 19 -11.10 11.21 -12.64
N LYS A 20 -10.87 10.87 -13.92
CA LYS A 20 -10.43 9.54 -14.34
C LYS A 20 -9.08 9.17 -13.74
N ARG A 21 -8.16 10.13 -13.65
CA ARG A 21 -6.85 9.92 -13.01
C ARG A 21 -7.00 9.67 -11.52
N ARG A 22 -7.83 10.44 -10.82
CA ARG A 22 -8.16 10.23 -9.40
C ARG A 22 -8.78 8.85 -9.17
N GLN A 23 -9.71 8.42 -10.02
CA GLN A 23 -10.35 7.11 -9.94
C GLN A 23 -9.33 5.97 -10.12
N LYS A 24 -8.46 6.04 -11.13
CA LYS A 24 -7.38 5.05 -11.33
C LYS A 24 -6.42 5.00 -10.15
N ILE A 25 -6.04 6.15 -9.61
CA ILE A 25 -5.17 6.23 -8.42
C ILE A 25 -5.90 5.63 -7.20
N ALA A 26 -7.19 5.88 -7.04
CA ALA A 26 -7.99 5.33 -5.95
C ALA A 26 -8.11 3.80 -6.06
N GLU A 27 -8.32 3.27 -7.27
CA GLU A 27 -8.34 1.84 -7.55
C GLU A 27 -7.00 1.17 -7.20
N ILE A 28 -5.88 1.76 -7.62
CA ILE A 28 -4.52 1.26 -7.29
C ILE A 28 -4.24 1.35 -5.78
N ARG A 29 -4.68 2.43 -5.11
CA ARG A 29 -4.51 2.60 -3.66
C ARG A 29 -5.36 1.61 -2.85
N GLY A 30 -6.40 1.03 -3.46
CA GLY A 30 -7.34 0.15 -2.78
C GLY A 30 -8.26 0.88 -1.79
N GLY A 31 -9.03 0.11 -1.02
CA GLY A 31 -9.92 0.65 0.01
C GLY A 31 -9.14 1.47 1.04
N MET A 32 -9.62 2.68 1.34
CA MET A 32 -9.03 3.56 2.35
C MET A 32 -8.87 2.79 3.67
N VAL A 33 -7.61 2.53 4.05
CA VAL A 33 -7.28 1.94 5.34
C VAL A 33 -7.72 2.96 6.39
N THR A 34 -8.75 2.61 7.16
CA THR A 34 -9.30 3.45 8.21
C THR A 34 -8.19 3.89 9.16
N GLN A 35 -7.96 5.20 9.20
CA GLN A 35 -6.91 5.86 9.97
C GLN A 35 -7.30 5.90 11.46
N GLY A 36 -7.48 4.74 12.08
CA GLY A 36 -7.70 4.54 13.51
C GLY A 36 -6.52 3.84 14.19
N PHE A 37 -6.68 3.43 15.45
CA PHE A 37 -5.68 2.66 16.21
C PHE A 37 -5.17 1.37 15.52
N GLY A 38 -5.88 0.89 14.49
CA GLY A 38 -5.52 -0.27 13.65
C GLY A 38 -4.83 0.05 12.31
N GLY A 39 -4.57 1.31 11.98
CA GLY A 39 -3.92 1.70 10.70
C GLY A 39 -2.41 1.49 10.66
N ARG A 40 -1.82 0.92 11.71
CA ARG A 40 -0.36 0.73 11.84
C ARG A 40 0.06 -0.59 11.21
N ILE A 41 0.84 -0.52 10.15
CA ILE A 41 1.40 -1.71 9.50
C ILE A 41 2.63 -2.28 10.22
N ARG A 42 3.33 -1.46 11.01
CA ARG A 42 4.59 -1.83 11.66
C ARG A 42 4.83 -1.06 12.96
N THR A 43 5.37 -1.73 13.96
CA THR A 43 5.85 -1.12 15.20
C THR A 43 7.37 -1.17 15.27
N TYR A 44 7.99 -0.04 15.56
CA TYR A 44 9.42 0.09 15.85
C TYR A 44 9.58 0.41 17.34
N THR A 45 10.21 -0.48 18.09
CA THR A 45 10.46 -0.34 19.52
C THR A 45 11.96 -0.24 19.73
N PHE A 46 12.48 0.95 20.01
CA PHE A 46 13.91 1.17 20.17
C PHE A 46 14.43 0.75 21.54
N ASP A 47 13.65 0.89 22.60
CA ASP A 47 14.06 0.47 23.95
C ASP A 47 12.91 -0.22 24.68
N PRO A 48 13.18 -1.25 25.51
CA PRO A 48 14.50 -1.83 25.81
C PRO A 48 14.94 -2.95 24.84
N TYR A 49 14.08 -3.37 23.92
CA TYR A 49 14.27 -4.61 23.15
C TYR A 49 14.79 -4.43 21.72
N LYS A 50 14.95 -3.19 21.24
CA LYS A 50 15.35 -2.87 19.85
C LYS A 50 14.72 -3.80 18.81
N MET A 51 13.40 -3.78 18.68
CA MET A 51 12.64 -4.70 17.82
C MET A 51 11.74 -3.98 16.81
N ILE A 52 11.66 -4.53 15.60
CA ILE A 52 10.72 -4.12 14.56
C ILE A 52 9.76 -5.28 14.32
N LYS A 53 8.45 -5.01 14.39
CA LYS A 53 7.39 -5.99 14.14
C LYS A 53 6.44 -5.51 13.06
N ASP A 54 6.32 -6.26 11.96
CA ASP A 54 5.31 -6.02 10.93
C ASP A 54 4.01 -6.75 11.29
N HIS A 55 2.91 -6.01 11.46
CA HIS A 55 1.62 -6.58 11.88
C HIS A 55 0.86 -7.27 10.76
N ARG A 56 1.31 -7.12 9.50
CA ARG A 56 0.65 -7.77 8.35
C ARG A 56 1.14 -9.21 8.19
N THR A 57 2.45 -9.40 8.32
CA THR A 57 3.14 -10.68 8.10
C THR A 57 3.57 -11.36 9.40
N ASN A 58 3.48 -10.68 10.55
CA ASN A 58 4.05 -11.10 11.83
C ASN A 58 5.58 -11.30 11.81
N ALA A 59 6.27 -10.84 10.77
CA ALA A 59 7.73 -10.88 10.72
C ALA A 59 8.32 -9.90 11.74
N GLU A 60 9.37 -10.33 12.43
CA GLU A 60 10.09 -9.54 13.42
C GLU A 60 11.60 -9.56 13.16
N THR A 61 12.27 -8.43 13.41
CA THR A 61 13.74 -8.35 13.44
C THR A 61 14.20 -7.60 14.69
N TYR A 62 15.32 -8.04 15.23
CA TYR A 62 16.00 -7.42 16.37
C TYR A 62 17.18 -6.54 15.94
N ASN A 63 17.54 -6.54 14.65
CA ASN A 63 18.60 -5.69 14.11
C ASN A 63 18.02 -4.37 13.59
N ILE A 64 17.63 -3.47 14.51
CA ILE A 64 17.14 -2.13 14.13
C ILE A 64 18.22 -1.35 13.40
N ASP A 65 19.45 -1.39 13.90
CA ASP A 65 20.53 -0.54 13.38
C ASP A 65 20.84 -0.90 11.93
N GLY A 66 20.91 -2.19 11.57
CA GLY A 66 21.04 -2.64 10.19
C GLY A 66 19.83 -2.27 9.32
N PHE A 67 18.62 -2.45 9.84
CA PHE A 67 17.39 -2.09 9.12
C PHE A 67 17.31 -0.59 8.81
N MET A 68 17.65 0.28 9.77
CA MET A 68 17.64 1.74 9.62
C MET A 68 18.77 2.23 8.72
N ASN A 69 19.92 1.55 8.74
CA ASN A 69 21.03 1.81 7.83
C ASN A 69 20.79 1.31 6.40
N GLY A 70 19.64 0.67 6.14
CA GLY A 70 19.25 0.24 4.81
C GLY A 70 19.88 -1.07 4.36
N ASP A 71 20.19 -1.98 5.30
CA ASP A 71 20.65 -3.33 4.98
C ASP A 71 19.63 -4.02 4.05
N PRO A 72 20.02 -4.31 2.78
CA PRO A 72 19.13 -4.85 1.79
C PRO A 72 18.60 -6.23 2.19
N ASP A 73 19.37 -7.02 2.93
CA ASP A 73 18.96 -8.37 3.34
C ASP A 73 17.82 -8.31 4.37
N GLN A 74 17.91 -7.36 5.31
CA GLN A 74 16.85 -7.12 6.29
C GLN A 74 15.58 -6.62 5.62
N LEU A 75 15.69 -5.67 4.68
CA LEU A 75 14.53 -5.14 3.94
C LEU A 75 13.87 -6.23 3.07
N LEU A 76 14.69 -7.02 2.39
CA LEU A 76 14.23 -8.09 1.51
C LEU A 76 13.45 -9.16 2.28
N ALA A 77 13.88 -9.53 3.49
CA ALA A 77 13.16 -10.49 4.32
C ALA A 77 11.72 -10.05 4.64
N PHE A 78 11.48 -8.77 4.95
CA PHE A 78 10.14 -8.24 5.18
C PHE A 78 9.28 -8.23 3.90
N ILE A 79 9.88 -7.88 2.76
CA ILE A 79 9.20 -7.84 1.48
C ILE A 79 8.82 -9.26 1.04
N GLN A 80 9.74 -10.21 1.14
CA GLN A 80 9.50 -11.61 0.81
C GLN A 80 8.38 -12.21 1.68
N ALA A 81 8.41 -11.96 2.99
CA ALA A 81 7.34 -12.42 3.89
C ALA A 81 5.96 -11.87 3.47
N TYR A 82 5.91 -10.62 3.00
CA TYR A 82 4.67 -10.00 2.50
C TYR A 82 4.20 -10.62 1.17
N LEU A 83 5.11 -10.80 0.22
CA LEU A 83 4.82 -11.40 -1.09
C LEU A 83 4.38 -12.87 -0.95
N GLN A 84 5.02 -13.64 -0.06
CA GLN A 84 4.59 -15.01 0.24
C GLN A 84 3.17 -15.04 0.78
N GLN A 85 2.81 -14.13 1.70
CA GLN A 85 1.46 -14.06 2.23
C GLN A 85 0.43 -13.66 1.17
N GLN A 86 0.78 -12.80 0.20
CA GLN A 86 -0.08 -12.48 -0.94
C GLN A 86 -0.27 -13.68 -1.88
N ASN A 87 0.81 -14.35 -2.26
CA ASN A 87 0.76 -15.55 -3.11
C ASN A 87 -0.11 -16.66 -2.48
N VAL A 88 -0.03 -16.83 -1.15
CA VAL A 88 -0.88 -17.78 -0.43
C VAL A 88 -2.36 -17.37 -0.50
N LYS A 89 -2.71 -16.09 -0.36
CA LYS A 89 -4.10 -15.62 -0.48
C LYS A 89 -4.66 -15.82 -1.90
N GLU A 90 -3.84 -15.56 -2.93
CA GLU A 90 -4.24 -15.76 -4.33
C GLU A 90 -4.47 -17.25 -4.66
N SER A 91 -3.62 -18.15 -4.14
CA SER A 91 -3.79 -19.60 -4.30
C SER A 91 -5.02 -20.17 -3.56
N GLY A 92 -5.52 -19.47 -2.53
CA GLY A 92 -6.72 -19.87 -1.77
C GLY A 92 -8.06 -19.46 -2.40
N GLN A 93 -8.06 -18.54 -3.38
CA GLN A 93 -9.29 -18.06 -4.03
C GLN A 93 -9.72 -18.89 -5.25
N THR A 94 -8.92 -19.84 -5.73
CA THR A 94 -9.26 -20.66 -6.90
C THR A 94 -10.16 -21.87 -6.61
N VAL A 95 -10.61 -22.09 -5.36
CA VAL A 95 -11.45 -23.26 -5.01
C VAL A 95 -12.89 -22.91 -4.59
N GLY A 96 -13.28 -21.64 -4.61
CA GLY A 96 -14.59 -21.18 -4.10
C GLY A 96 -15.55 -20.62 -5.16
N GLY A 97 -15.39 -20.96 -6.43
CA GLY A 97 -16.13 -20.33 -7.54
C GLY A 97 -16.62 -21.29 -8.62
N ALA A 98 -16.89 -22.56 -8.28
CA ALA A 98 -17.53 -23.51 -9.18
C ALA A 98 -18.38 -24.52 -8.39
N ALA A 99 -19.55 -24.09 -7.94
CA ALA A 99 -20.69 -24.95 -7.59
C ALA A 99 -21.98 -24.15 -7.77
#